data_AF-A0A1Y4WH37-F1
#
_entry.id   AF-A0A1Y4WH37-F1
#
_cell.length_a   1.000
_cell.length_b   1.000
_cell.length_c   1.000
_cell.angle_alpha   90.00
_cell.angle_beta   90.00
_cell.angle_gamma   90.00
#
_symmetry.space_group_name_H-M   'P 1'
#
loop_
_entity.id
_entity.type
_entity.pdbx_description
1 polymer ?
#
loop_
_entity_poly.entity_id
_entity_poly.type
_entity_poly.pdbx_seq_one_letter_code
_entity_poly.pdbx_strand_id
1 'polypeptide(L)'
;MDKRFAKVQSLVRGLDSCGSWIIFPHVFLDYDKWQRLPYTWEEGVPTKLAAVCEAEKLLRPLYRQAEQKFQHYTDPRSPDSFLLRFQTALNGHLSELREALGRCRTHDTAALVNRIGILLTPEQVFQDMEQVHAELTAAYPLPDIASYFGHIEYIRYDPSEWEEGFLKLVSKAFIRHGYNLLPAISQIEEDAGSQLAAFQKAFDTQAAISISKHITAPVQAKLPILRELLERGAD
;
A
#
# COMPACT_ATOMS: atom_id res chain seq x y z
N MET A 1 37.19 16.61 -10.91
CA MET A 1 35.84 16.79 -10.30
C MET A 1 35.95 16.42 -8.83
N ASP A 2 35.64 17.36 -7.93
CA ASP A 2 35.73 17.13 -6.48
C ASP A 2 34.80 15.96 -6.06
N LYS A 3 35.36 14.93 -5.42
CA LYS A 3 34.62 13.74 -4.96
C LYS A 3 33.46 14.11 -4.00
N ARG A 4 33.63 15.20 -3.22
CA ARG A 4 32.61 15.71 -2.30
C ARG A 4 31.41 16.27 -3.06
N PHE A 5 31.68 17.08 -4.08
CA PHE A 5 30.64 17.65 -4.94
C PHE A 5 29.89 16.56 -5.73
N ALA A 6 30.60 15.57 -6.26
CA ALA A 6 29.98 14.45 -6.97
C ALA A 6 29.00 13.67 -6.08
N LYS A 7 29.34 13.46 -4.79
CA LYS A 7 28.44 12.82 -3.83
C LYS A 7 27.18 13.65 -3.57
N VAL A 8 27.31 14.97 -3.40
CA VAL A 8 26.16 15.88 -3.25
C VAL A 8 25.24 15.81 -4.46
N GLN A 9 25.79 15.89 -5.67
CA GLN A 9 25.01 15.83 -6.90
C GLN A 9 24.27 14.49 -7.07
N SER A 10 24.91 13.38 -6.70
CA SER A 10 24.28 12.06 -6.70
C SER A 10 23.13 11.96 -5.72
N LEU A 11 23.31 12.48 -4.50
CA LEU A 11 22.27 12.45 -3.46
C LEU A 11 21.07 13.32 -3.85
N VAL A 12 21.30 14.52 -4.40
CA VAL A 12 20.22 15.41 -4.89
C VAL A 12 19.40 14.73 -5.98
N ARG A 13 20.03 13.99 -6.91
CA ARG A 13 19.33 13.24 -7.96
C ARG A 13 18.52 12.06 -7.41
N GLY A 14 18.92 11.49 -6.27
CA GLY A 14 18.23 10.36 -5.64
C GLY A 14 17.03 10.75 -4.77
N LEU A 15 16.84 12.04 -4.46
CA LEU A 15 15.74 12.50 -3.61
C LEU A 15 14.37 12.22 -4.22
N ASP A 16 14.24 12.37 -5.54
CA ASP A 16 12.97 12.20 -6.24
C ASP A 16 12.49 10.73 -6.22
N SER A 17 13.37 9.77 -5.92
CA SER A 17 13.05 8.34 -5.76
C SER A 17 13.03 7.89 -4.29
N CYS A 18 12.81 8.79 -3.34
CA CYS A 18 12.78 8.43 -1.92
C CYS A 18 11.62 7.47 -1.57
N GLY A 19 10.48 7.57 -2.26
CA GLY A 19 9.29 6.74 -2.00
C GLY A 19 9.40 5.29 -2.49
N SER A 20 10.23 5.03 -3.51
CA SER A 20 10.29 3.72 -4.18
C SER A 20 10.81 2.56 -3.32
N TRP A 21 11.39 2.86 -2.16
CA TRP A 21 11.94 1.87 -1.23
C TRP A 21 10.96 1.44 -0.14
N ILE A 22 9.80 2.08 -0.06
CA ILE A 22 8.77 1.75 0.93
C ILE A 22 8.05 0.50 0.44
N ILE A 23 8.20 -0.60 1.16
CA ILE A 23 7.52 -1.87 0.86
C ILE A 23 6.41 -2.07 1.89
N PHE A 24 5.22 -2.44 1.43
CA PHE A 24 4.13 -2.89 2.29
C PHE A 24 3.98 -4.42 2.25
N PRO A 25 3.68 -5.06 3.38
CA PRO A 25 3.31 -6.47 3.40
C PRO A 25 2.02 -6.70 2.61
N HIS A 26 1.96 -7.84 1.91
CA HIS A 26 0.73 -8.27 1.28
C HIS A 26 -0.38 -8.48 2.34
N VAL A 27 -1.62 -8.14 1.98
CA VAL A 27 -2.77 -8.30 2.86
C VAL A 27 -3.26 -9.74 2.76
N PHE A 28 -2.81 -10.59 3.68
CA PHE A 28 -3.36 -11.94 3.84
C PHE A 28 -4.46 -11.95 4.89
N LEU A 29 -5.53 -12.71 4.67
CA LEU A 29 -6.60 -12.91 5.63
C LEU A 29 -6.36 -14.18 6.44
N ASP A 30 -6.72 -14.12 7.72
CA ASP A 30 -6.58 -15.24 8.63
C ASP A 30 -7.93 -15.97 8.72
N TYR A 31 -7.99 -17.18 8.16
CA TYR A 31 -9.21 -17.99 8.10
C TYR A 31 -8.96 -19.45 8.49
N ASP A 32 -9.73 -19.94 9.48
CA ASP A 32 -9.68 -21.35 9.90
C ASP A 32 -10.69 -22.22 9.15
N LYS A 33 -11.77 -21.61 8.66
CA LYS A 33 -12.86 -22.29 7.95
C LYS A 33 -13.29 -21.43 6.78
N TRP A 34 -13.25 -22.03 5.59
CA TRP A 34 -13.56 -21.37 4.33
C TRP A 34 -14.55 -22.17 3.48
N GLN A 35 -14.93 -23.38 3.87
CA GLN A 35 -15.89 -24.19 3.15
C GLN A 35 -16.78 -25.03 4.06
N ARG A 36 -17.91 -25.45 3.49
CA ARG A 36 -18.72 -26.59 3.94
C ARG A 36 -19.01 -27.46 2.72
N LEU A 37 -18.65 -28.73 2.77
CA LEU A 37 -18.92 -29.64 1.67
C LEU A 37 -20.32 -30.26 1.82
N PRO A 38 -21.16 -30.24 0.77
CA PRO A 38 -22.51 -30.79 0.87
C PRO A 38 -22.54 -32.33 0.91
N TYR A 39 -21.42 -32.98 0.59
CA TYR A 39 -21.30 -34.44 0.50
C TYR A 39 -21.09 -35.11 1.86
N THR A 40 -20.68 -34.34 2.88
CA THR A 40 -20.50 -34.81 4.26
C THR A 40 -21.74 -34.43 5.06
N TRP A 41 -22.36 -35.40 5.72
CA TRP A 41 -23.61 -35.18 6.46
C TRP A 41 -23.49 -34.12 7.56
N GLU A 42 -22.29 -34.02 8.16
CA GLU A 42 -21.96 -33.10 9.26
C GLU A 42 -21.72 -31.67 8.77
N GLU A 43 -21.32 -31.48 7.51
CA GLU A 43 -21.02 -30.15 6.96
C GLU A 43 -22.12 -29.62 6.03
N GLY A 44 -22.83 -30.48 5.30
CA GLY A 44 -23.89 -30.06 4.40
C GLY A 44 -25.11 -29.51 5.15
N VAL A 45 -25.64 -28.37 4.72
CA VAL A 45 -26.85 -27.77 5.29
C VAL A 45 -28.10 -28.14 4.46
N PRO A 46 -29.29 -28.23 5.08
CA PRO A 46 -30.49 -28.76 4.42
C PRO A 46 -31.12 -27.79 3.41
N THR A 47 -30.77 -26.50 3.43
CA THR A 47 -31.35 -25.51 2.51
C THR A 47 -30.29 -24.59 1.91
N LYS A 48 -30.53 -24.14 0.67
CA LYS A 48 -29.70 -23.14 0.01
C LYS A 48 -29.60 -21.85 0.83
N LEU A 49 -30.71 -21.40 1.41
CA LEU A 49 -30.74 -20.17 2.20
C LEU A 49 -29.83 -20.26 3.43
N ALA A 50 -29.81 -21.41 4.13
CA ALA A 50 -28.89 -21.63 5.24
C ALA A 50 -27.42 -21.54 4.81
N ALA A 51 -27.07 -22.10 3.64
CA ALA A 51 -25.72 -22.02 3.10
C ALA A 51 -25.31 -20.57 2.81
N VAL A 52 -26.21 -19.79 2.18
CA VAL A 52 -26.00 -18.36 1.90
C VAL A 52 -25.80 -17.56 3.19
N CYS A 53 -26.71 -17.68 4.15
CA CYS A 53 -26.64 -16.93 5.39
C CYS A 53 -25.37 -17.25 6.20
N GLU A 54 -24.94 -18.51 6.25
CA GLU A 54 -23.69 -18.89 6.91
C GLU A 54 -22.46 -18.34 6.17
N ALA A 55 -22.40 -18.50 4.85
CA ALA A 55 -21.28 -18.05 4.03
C ALA A 55 -21.06 -16.53 4.16
N GLU A 56 -22.12 -15.73 3.99
CA GLU A 56 -22.05 -14.27 4.16
C GLU A 56 -21.66 -13.88 5.59
N LYS A 57 -22.18 -14.59 6.59
CA LYS A 57 -21.83 -14.34 8.00
C LYS A 57 -20.35 -14.57 8.27
N LEU A 58 -19.73 -15.58 7.64
CA LEU A 58 -18.30 -15.86 7.76
C LEU A 58 -17.44 -14.91 6.93
N LEU A 59 -17.91 -14.44 5.78
CA LEU A 59 -17.14 -13.51 4.95
C LEU A 59 -17.03 -12.11 5.59
N ARG A 60 -18.07 -11.65 6.29
CA ARG A 60 -18.10 -10.33 6.98
C ARG A 60 -16.89 -10.04 7.89
N PRO A 61 -16.50 -10.92 8.84
CA PRO A 61 -15.32 -10.67 9.66
C PRO A 61 -14.02 -10.69 8.85
N LEU A 62 -13.90 -11.52 7.81
CA LEU A 62 -12.72 -11.55 6.93
C LEU A 62 -12.59 -10.24 6.14
N TYR A 63 -13.70 -9.73 5.60
CA TYR A 63 -13.72 -8.42 4.95
C TYR A 63 -13.31 -7.29 5.90
N ARG A 64 -13.84 -7.27 7.13
CA ARG A 64 -13.41 -6.28 8.14
C ARG A 64 -11.93 -6.38 8.48
N GLN A 65 -11.36 -7.59 8.49
CA GLN A 65 -9.94 -7.78 8.68
C GLN A 65 -9.13 -7.17 7.53
N ALA A 66 -9.59 -7.34 6.29
CA ALA A 66 -9.00 -6.68 5.12
C ALA A 66 -9.04 -5.16 5.26
N GLU A 67 -10.18 -4.59 5.64
CA GLU A 67 -10.33 -3.14 5.90
C GLU A 67 -9.36 -2.65 6.96
N GLN A 68 -9.23 -3.37 8.08
CA GLN A 68 -8.31 -3.00 9.15
C GLN A 68 -6.85 -3.05 8.69
N LYS A 69 -6.45 -4.11 7.97
CA LYS A 69 -5.09 -4.24 7.43
C LYS A 69 -4.81 -3.15 6.38
N PHE A 70 -5.80 -2.81 5.55
CA PHE A 70 -5.70 -1.72 4.58
C PHE A 70 -5.57 -0.34 5.25
N GLN A 71 -6.40 -0.07 6.26
CA GLN A 71 -6.36 1.15 7.06
C GLN A 71 -5.07 1.28 7.87
N HIS A 72 -4.48 0.17 8.32
CA HIS A 72 -3.20 0.19 9.01
C HIS A 72 -2.08 0.84 8.18
N TYR A 73 -2.14 0.76 6.85
CA TYR A 73 -1.15 1.40 5.97
C TYR A 73 -1.59 2.79 5.47
N THR A 74 -2.89 3.04 5.38
CA THR A 74 -3.47 4.26 4.80
C THR A 74 -4.00 5.26 5.85
N ASP A 75 -3.99 4.93 7.14
CA ASP A 75 -4.27 5.90 8.21
C ASP A 75 -2.99 6.69 8.53
N PRO A 76 -2.99 8.03 8.39
CA PRO A 76 -1.80 8.85 8.69
C PRO A 76 -1.33 8.73 10.14
N ARG A 77 -2.19 8.30 11.06
CA ARG A 77 -1.87 8.13 12.49
C ARG A 77 -1.31 6.74 12.81
N SER A 78 -1.35 5.81 11.86
CA SER A 78 -0.79 4.49 12.06
C SER A 78 0.74 4.55 12.13
N PRO A 79 1.37 3.78 13.05
CA PRO A 79 2.83 3.70 13.15
C PRO A 79 3.51 3.13 11.89
N ASP A 80 2.77 2.43 11.04
CA ASP A 80 3.27 1.85 9.80
C ASP A 80 2.71 2.53 8.55
N SER A 81 2.11 3.70 8.69
CA SER A 81 1.50 4.42 7.57
C SER A 81 2.50 4.76 6.47
N PHE A 82 2.02 4.82 5.23
CA PHE A 82 2.82 5.30 4.10
C PHE A 82 3.43 6.67 4.37
N LEU A 83 2.63 7.58 4.92
CA LEU A 83 3.05 8.94 5.24
C LEU A 83 4.24 8.94 6.22
N LEU A 84 4.13 8.21 7.34
CA LEU A 84 5.18 8.22 8.36
C LEU A 84 6.48 7.56 7.86
N ARG A 85 6.36 6.45 7.11
CA ARG A 85 7.51 5.78 6.47
C ARG A 85 8.19 6.71 5.47
N PHE A 86 7.43 7.42 4.66
CA PHE A 86 7.94 8.44 3.74
C PHE A 86 8.64 9.59 4.47
N GLN A 87 8.01 10.14 5.51
CA GLN A 87 8.60 11.23 6.31
C GLN A 87 9.94 10.81 6.92
N THR A 88 10.01 9.58 7.45
CA THR A 88 11.24 9.02 8.01
C THR A 88 12.32 8.85 6.94
N ALA A 89 11.97 8.28 5.78
CA ALA A 89 12.88 8.08 4.68
C ALA A 89 13.44 9.41 4.13
N LEU A 90 12.56 10.41 3.91
CA LEU A 90 12.98 11.71 3.39
C LEU A 90 13.90 12.43 4.39
N ASN A 91 13.57 12.39 5.68
CA ASN A 91 14.42 12.96 6.73
C ASN A 91 15.82 12.33 6.74
N GLY A 92 15.91 11.00 6.61
CA GLY A 92 17.18 10.29 6.50
C GLY A 92 18.02 10.78 5.32
N HIS A 93 17.44 10.81 4.12
CA HIS A 93 18.12 11.27 2.90
C HIS A 93 18.54 12.75 3.00
N LEU A 94 17.70 13.61 3.56
CA LEU A 94 18.05 15.01 3.77
C LEU A 94 19.18 15.17 4.79
N SER A 95 19.21 14.35 5.84
CA SER A 95 20.32 14.34 6.81
C SER A 95 21.64 13.98 6.13
N GLU A 96 21.66 12.89 5.36
CA GLU A 96 22.84 12.48 4.60
C GLU A 96 23.31 13.56 3.61
N LEU A 97 22.37 14.22 2.93
CA LEU A 97 22.67 15.29 2.00
C LEU A 97 23.23 16.53 2.70
N ARG A 98 22.68 16.91 3.86
CA ARG A 98 23.21 18.01 4.68
C ARG A 98 24.64 17.71 5.16
N GLU A 99 24.92 16.49 5.58
CA GLU A 99 26.27 16.07 5.95
C GLU A 99 27.25 16.14 4.77
N ALA A 100 26.86 15.60 3.61
CA ALA A 100 27.67 15.66 2.40
C ALA A 100 27.95 17.10 1.96
N LEU A 101 26.93 17.96 2.04
CA LEU A 101 27.05 19.40 1.75
C LEU A 101 27.97 20.10 2.76
N GLY A 102 27.92 19.72 4.04
CA GLY A 102 28.81 20.23 5.08
C GLY A 102 30.29 19.98 4.78
N ARG A 103 30.63 18.86 4.13
CA ARG A 103 32.01 18.55 3.70
C ARG A 103 32.52 19.45 2.56
N CYS A 104 31.62 20.11 1.83
CA CYS A 104 31.96 21.10 0.82
C CYS A 104 32.22 22.49 1.42
N ARG A 105 32.06 22.67 2.75
CA ARG A 105 32.26 23.95 3.43
C ARG A 105 33.75 24.29 3.52
N THR A 106 34.12 25.43 2.93
CA THR A 106 35.41 26.11 3.05
C THR A 106 35.15 27.58 3.41
N HIS A 107 36.20 28.39 3.52
CA HIS A 107 36.05 29.83 3.72
C HIS A 107 35.17 30.47 2.62
N ASP A 108 35.40 30.10 1.36
CA ASP A 108 34.74 30.71 0.19
C ASP A 108 33.35 30.13 -0.10
N THR A 109 33.07 28.88 0.30
CA THR A 109 31.78 28.21 0.01
C THR A 109 30.78 28.32 1.17
N ALA A 110 31.20 28.75 2.36
CA ALA A 110 30.40 28.70 3.58
C ALA A 110 29.02 29.37 3.46
N ALA A 111 28.96 30.55 2.84
CA ALA A 111 27.69 31.28 2.67
C ALA A 111 26.72 30.53 1.74
N LEU A 112 27.23 29.92 0.66
CA LEU A 112 26.41 29.17 -0.27
C LEU A 112 25.96 27.82 0.30
N VAL A 113 26.86 27.11 1.00
CA VAL A 113 26.54 25.89 1.74
C VAL A 113 25.42 26.14 2.75
N ASN A 114 25.48 27.22 3.52
CA ASN A 114 24.40 27.59 4.44
C ASN A 114 23.07 27.85 3.73
N ARG A 115 23.10 28.58 2.61
CA ARG A 115 21.89 28.85 1.81
C ARG A 115 21.27 27.59 1.23
N ILE A 116 22.08 26.64 0.77
CA ILE A 116 21.59 25.34 0.30
C ILE A 116 21.05 24.54 1.49
N GLY A 117 21.73 24.54 2.64
CA GLY A 117 21.27 23.85 3.84
C GLY A 117 19.88 24.29 4.31
N ILE A 118 19.54 25.58 4.19
CA ILE A 118 18.20 26.12 4.51
C ILE A 118 17.12 25.59 3.54
N LEU A 119 17.47 25.21 2.31
CA LEU A 119 16.53 24.63 1.35
C LEU A 119 16.31 23.13 1.56
N LEU A 120 17.21 22.48 2.30
CA LEU A 120 17.12 21.06 2.58
C LEU A 120 16.21 20.83 3.79
N THR A 121 14.98 21.32 3.76
CA THR A 121 14.04 21.14 4.86
C THR A 121 12.74 20.51 4.35
N PRO A 122 12.16 19.55 5.09
CA PRO A 122 11.06 18.74 4.58
C PRO A 122 9.66 19.33 4.81
N GLU A 123 9.53 20.44 5.55
CA GLU A 123 8.24 20.86 6.12
C GLU A 123 7.19 21.11 5.05
N GLN A 124 7.57 21.76 3.95
CA GLN A 124 6.64 22.04 2.86
C GLN A 124 6.21 20.76 2.12
N VAL A 125 7.13 19.80 1.98
CA VAL A 125 6.83 18.50 1.38
C VAL A 125 5.88 17.72 2.29
N PHE A 126 6.09 17.74 3.60
CA PHE A 126 5.22 17.04 4.55
C PHE A 126 3.80 17.60 4.56
N GLN A 127 3.65 18.94 4.52
CA GLN A 127 2.35 19.58 4.41
C GLN A 127 1.60 19.18 3.14
N ASP A 128 2.28 19.22 1.98
CA ASP A 128 1.69 18.78 0.71
C ASP A 128 1.28 17.30 0.78
N MET A 129 2.13 16.44 1.34
CA MET A 129 1.88 15.01 1.39
C MET A 129 0.81 14.60 2.40
N GLU A 130 0.62 15.34 3.49
CA GLU A 130 -0.52 15.15 4.39
C GLU A 130 -1.86 15.35 3.67
N GLN A 131 -1.96 16.41 2.87
CA GLN A 131 -3.15 16.67 2.06
C GLN A 131 -3.36 15.58 1.00
N VAL A 132 -2.32 15.26 0.23
CA VAL A 132 -2.37 14.21 -0.80
C VAL A 132 -2.79 12.88 -0.18
N HIS A 133 -2.24 12.53 0.98
CA HIS A 133 -2.58 11.28 1.65
C HIS A 133 -4.08 11.19 2.01
N ALA A 134 -4.67 12.28 2.51
CA ALA A 134 -6.10 12.32 2.81
C ALA A 134 -6.95 12.17 1.53
N GLU A 135 -6.57 12.84 0.45
CA GLU A 135 -7.25 12.74 -0.86
C GLU A 135 -7.16 11.32 -1.43
N LEU A 136 -5.99 10.69 -1.37
CA LEU A 136 -5.78 9.33 -1.86
C LEU A 136 -6.54 8.29 -1.01
N THR A 137 -6.64 8.48 0.30
CA THR A 137 -7.38 7.57 1.18
C THR A 137 -8.86 7.54 0.81
N ALA A 138 -9.42 8.68 0.39
CA ALA A 138 -10.78 8.76 -0.11
C ALA A 138 -10.95 8.20 -1.53
N ALA A 139 -9.91 8.29 -2.37
CA ALA A 139 -9.96 7.88 -3.77
C ALA A 139 -9.76 6.38 -4.00
N TYR A 140 -9.08 5.68 -3.09
CA TYR A 140 -8.75 4.26 -3.21
C TYR A 140 -9.33 3.41 -2.06
N PRO A 141 -10.67 3.40 -1.85
CA PRO A 141 -11.28 2.52 -0.86
C PRO A 141 -11.27 1.07 -1.36
N LEU A 142 -11.37 0.13 -0.40
CA LEU A 142 -11.75 -1.24 -0.73
C LEU A 142 -13.18 -1.27 -1.31
N PRO A 143 -13.45 -2.12 -2.32
CA PRO A 143 -14.80 -2.36 -2.80
C PRO A 143 -15.76 -2.80 -1.69
N ASP A 144 -17.04 -2.46 -1.83
CA ASP A 144 -18.07 -2.84 -0.86
C ASP A 144 -18.19 -4.37 -0.74
N ILE A 145 -18.46 -4.85 0.48
CA ILE A 145 -18.58 -6.29 0.75
C ILE A 145 -19.56 -7.02 -0.17
N ALA A 146 -20.63 -6.34 -0.61
CA ALA A 146 -21.63 -6.93 -1.49
C ALA A 146 -21.03 -7.38 -2.84
N SER A 147 -19.95 -6.73 -3.29
CA SER A 147 -19.23 -7.15 -4.50
C SER A 147 -18.63 -8.55 -4.36
N TYR A 148 -18.17 -8.92 -3.16
CA TYR A 148 -17.53 -10.22 -2.89
C TYR A 148 -18.51 -11.37 -2.70
N PHE A 149 -19.79 -11.09 -2.37
CA PHE A 149 -20.80 -12.14 -2.28
C PHE A 149 -21.03 -12.87 -3.60
N GLY A 150 -20.82 -12.19 -4.73
CA GLY A 150 -20.88 -12.79 -6.07
C GLY A 150 -19.79 -13.81 -6.35
N HIS A 151 -18.70 -13.79 -5.58
CA HIS A 151 -17.57 -14.72 -5.70
C HIS A 151 -17.72 -15.95 -4.79
N ILE A 152 -18.76 -16.02 -3.96
CA ILE A 152 -19.02 -17.22 -3.15
C ILE A 152 -19.54 -18.34 -4.06
N GLU A 153 -18.84 -19.47 -4.03
CA GLU A 153 -19.28 -20.67 -4.74
C GLU A 153 -20.27 -21.45 -3.87
N TYR A 154 -21.47 -21.71 -4.40
CA TYR A 154 -22.47 -22.52 -3.73
C TYR A 154 -22.56 -23.90 -4.38
N ILE A 155 -22.46 -24.94 -3.56
CA ILE A 155 -22.41 -26.33 -4.01
C ILE A 155 -23.71 -27.01 -3.58
N ARG A 156 -24.30 -27.82 -4.46
CA ARG A 156 -25.47 -28.65 -4.15
C ARG A 156 -25.11 -30.11 -4.34
N TYR A 157 -25.50 -30.93 -3.38
CA TYR A 157 -25.52 -32.37 -3.52
C TYR A 157 -26.97 -32.84 -3.58
N ASP A 158 -27.33 -33.50 -4.69
CA ASP A 158 -28.65 -34.08 -4.89
C ASP A 158 -28.53 -35.59 -5.14
N PRO A 159 -28.76 -36.42 -4.11
CA PRO A 159 -28.67 -37.87 -4.29
C PRO A 159 -29.79 -38.43 -5.20
N SER A 160 -30.85 -37.65 -5.49
CA SER A 160 -31.94 -38.09 -6.37
C SER A 160 -31.58 -38.08 -7.85
N GLU A 161 -30.45 -37.51 -8.24
CA GLU A 161 -29.95 -37.54 -9.63
C GLU A 161 -29.63 -38.95 -10.10
N TRP A 162 -29.34 -39.86 -9.16
CA TRP A 162 -28.94 -41.25 -9.42
C TRP A 162 -30.07 -42.27 -9.14
N GLU A 163 -31.27 -41.79 -8.84
CA GLU A 163 -32.40 -42.59 -8.36
C GLU A 163 -33.64 -42.46 -9.26
N GLU A 164 -34.46 -43.51 -9.30
CA GLU A 164 -35.69 -43.58 -10.10
C GLU A 164 -36.93 -43.88 -9.24
N GLY A 165 -38.11 -43.59 -9.80
CA GLY A 165 -39.40 -43.93 -9.16
C GLY A 165 -39.60 -43.32 -7.77
N PHE A 166 -40.10 -44.10 -6.82
CA PHE A 166 -40.37 -43.67 -5.44
C PHE A 166 -39.08 -43.28 -4.68
N LEU A 167 -37.97 -43.99 -4.94
CA LEU A 167 -36.67 -43.69 -4.31
C LEU A 167 -36.21 -42.28 -4.66
N LYS A 168 -36.45 -41.82 -5.89
CA LYS A 168 -36.17 -40.44 -6.30
C LYS A 168 -36.85 -39.40 -5.40
N LEU A 169 -38.11 -39.63 -5.00
CA LEU A 169 -38.85 -38.72 -4.12
C LEU A 169 -38.27 -38.70 -2.70
N VAL A 170 -37.89 -39.87 -2.19
CA VAL A 170 -37.25 -40.00 -0.88
C VAL A 170 -35.87 -39.34 -0.88
N SER A 171 -35.06 -39.56 -1.92
CA SER A 171 -33.70 -38.99 -2.06
C SER A 171 -33.70 -37.46 -2.13
N LYS A 172 -34.75 -36.82 -2.67
CA LYS A 172 -34.88 -35.36 -2.64
C LYS A 172 -34.93 -34.77 -1.23
N ALA A 173 -35.41 -35.52 -0.23
CA ALA A 173 -35.39 -35.07 1.17
C ALA A 173 -33.97 -34.98 1.75
N PHE A 174 -32.99 -35.59 1.07
CA PHE A 174 -31.58 -35.61 1.46
C PHE A 174 -30.72 -34.67 0.62
N ILE A 175 -31.31 -33.74 -0.15
CA ILE A 175 -30.56 -32.67 -0.80
C ILE A 175 -29.80 -31.87 0.26
N ARG A 176 -28.52 -31.62 0.00
CA ARG A 176 -27.65 -30.82 0.86
C ARG A 176 -27.00 -29.71 0.08
N HIS A 177 -26.68 -28.64 0.80
CA HIS A 177 -26.04 -27.45 0.27
C HIS A 177 -24.76 -27.16 1.04
N GLY A 178 -23.80 -26.57 0.36
CA GLY A 178 -22.51 -26.18 0.89
C GLY A 178 -22.03 -24.91 0.20
N TYR A 179 -20.86 -24.45 0.60
CA TYR A 179 -20.23 -23.27 0.00
C TYR A 179 -18.71 -23.35 0.08
N ASN A 180 -18.05 -22.59 -0.78
CA ASN A 180 -16.62 -22.33 -0.78
C ASN A 180 -16.38 -20.82 -0.85
N LEU A 181 -15.68 -20.29 0.15
CA LEU A 181 -15.35 -18.87 0.30
C LEU A 181 -14.00 -18.51 -0.34
N LEU A 182 -13.14 -19.48 -0.70
CA LEU A 182 -11.80 -19.17 -1.20
C LEU A 182 -11.78 -18.18 -2.37
N PRO A 183 -12.66 -18.28 -3.40
CA PRO A 183 -12.62 -17.32 -4.49
C PRO A 183 -12.96 -15.89 -4.02
N ALA A 184 -13.89 -15.75 -3.07
CA ALA A 184 -14.20 -14.45 -2.47
C ALA A 184 -13.05 -13.92 -1.60
N ILE A 185 -12.41 -14.79 -0.80
CA ILE A 185 -11.25 -14.45 0.03
C ILE A 185 -10.09 -13.98 -0.85
N SER A 186 -9.72 -14.75 -1.87
CA SER A 186 -8.68 -14.41 -2.83
C SER A 186 -8.95 -13.09 -3.54
N GLN A 187 -10.21 -12.83 -3.93
CA GLN A 187 -10.57 -11.55 -4.54
C GLN A 187 -10.39 -10.37 -3.57
N ILE A 188 -10.75 -10.53 -2.30
CA ILE A 188 -10.53 -9.48 -1.28
C ILE A 188 -9.04 -9.19 -1.11
N GLU A 189 -8.20 -10.22 -1.03
CA GLU A 189 -6.74 -10.09 -0.90
C GLU A 189 -6.12 -9.41 -2.13
N GLU A 190 -6.55 -9.82 -3.34
CA GLU A 190 -6.10 -9.25 -4.61
C GLU A 190 -6.49 -7.78 -4.75
N ASP A 191 -7.75 -7.44 -4.43
CA ASP A 191 -8.24 -6.07 -4.47
C ASP A 191 -7.52 -5.20 -3.44
N ALA A 192 -7.33 -5.69 -2.21
CA ALA A 192 -6.57 -4.97 -1.19
C ALA A 192 -5.13 -4.69 -1.64
N GLY A 193 -4.45 -5.69 -2.20
CA GLY A 193 -3.10 -5.52 -2.74
C GLY A 193 -3.06 -4.54 -3.91
N SER A 194 -4.01 -4.63 -4.83
CA SER A 194 -4.10 -3.76 -6.00
C SER A 194 -4.40 -2.31 -5.63
N GLN A 195 -5.32 -2.08 -4.69
CA GLN A 195 -5.64 -0.74 -4.20
C GLN A 195 -4.46 -0.12 -3.44
N LEU A 196 -3.76 -0.89 -2.60
CA LEU A 196 -2.55 -0.40 -1.93
C LEU A 196 -1.44 -0.06 -2.91
N ALA A 197 -1.23 -0.88 -3.94
CA ALA A 197 -0.24 -0.61 -4.98
C ALA A 197 -0.57 0.65 -5.79
N ALA A 198 -1.85 0.84 -6.13
CA ALA A 198 -2.32 2.03 -6.83
C ALA A 198 -2.18 3.28 -5.96
N PHE A 199 -2.59 3.20 -4.70
CA PHE A 199 -2.41 4.25 -3.69
C PHE A 199 -0.94 4.66 -3.59
N GLN A 200 -0.03 3.69 -3.39
CA GLN A 200 1.39 3.97 -3.25
C GLN A 200 1.95 4.64 -4.50
N LYS A 201 1.63 4.13 -5.69
CA LYS A 201 2.11 4.71 -6.96
C LYS A 201 1.67 6.17 -7.11
N ALA A 202 0.42 6.47 -6.76
CA ALA A 202 -0.10 7.84 -6.80
C ALA A 202 0.59 8.72 -5.76
N PHE A 203 0.78 8.22 -4.53
CA PHE A 203 1.51 8.91 -3.47
C PHE A 203 2.95 9.23 -3.88
N ASP A 204 3.70 8.25 -4.39
CA ASP A 204 5.09 8.41 -4.83
C ASP A 204 5.22 9.44 -5.96
N THR A 205 4.26 9.45 -6.89
CA THR A 205 4.23 10.42 -7.98
C THR A 205 4.09 11.85 -7.44
N GLN A 206 3.17 12.07 -6.50
CA GLN A 206 2.98 13.38 -5.88
C GLN A 206 4.15 13.78 -4.98
N ALA A 207 4.74 12.82 -4.26
CA ALA A 207 5.93 13.04 -3.45
C ALA A 207 7.11 13.51 -4.31
N ALA A 208 7.36 12.85 -5.45
CA ALA A 208 8.41 13.27 -6.38
C ALA A 208 8.19 14.70 -6.91
N ILE A 209 6.95 15.06 -7.22
CA ILE A 209 6.60 16.43 -7.65
C ILE A 209 6.87 17.44 -6.54
N SER A 210 6.42 17.15 -5.31
CA SER A 210 6.58 18.05 -4.16
C SER A 210 8.06 18.22 -3.76
N ILE A 211 8.82 17.12 -3.68
CA ILE A 211 10.27 17.13 -3.45
C ILE A 211 10.97 17.94 -4.53
N SER A 212 10.62 17.73 -5.80
CA SER A 212 11.23 18.44 -6.92
C SER A 212 11.00 19.95 -6.82
N LYS A 213 9.75 20.34 -6.58
CA LYS A 213 9.31 21.74 -6.47
C LYS A 213 10.00 22.48 -5.31
N HIS A 214 10.05 21.88 -4.13
CA HIS A 214 10.44 22.58 -2.90
C HIS A 214 11.91 22.38 -2.52
N ILE A 215 12.54 21.28 -2.96
CA ILE A 215 13.91 20.91 -2.56
C ILE A 215 14.82 20.79 -3.77
N THR A 216 14.56 19.83 -4.67
CA THR A 216 15.51 19.45 -5.72
C THR A 216 15.79 20.61 -6.68
N ALA A 217 14.77 21.25 -7.25
CA ALA A 217 14.97 22.34 -8.21
C ALA A 217 15.65 23.58 -7.59
N PRO A 218 15.24 24.08 -6.40
CA PRO A 218 15.95 25.17 -5.72
C PRO A 218 17.41 24.86 -5.40
N VAL A 219 17.72 23.63 -5.01
CA VAL A 219 19.09 23.17 -4.72
C VAL A 219 19.90 23.07 -6.01
N GLN A 220 19.35 22.44 -7.06
CA GLN A 220 20.02 22.27 -8.35
C GLN A 220 20.41 23.61 -8.98
N ALA A 221 19.58 24.66 -8.83
CA ALA A 221 19.91 26.01 -9.30
C ALA A 221 21.17 26.61 -8.64
N LYS A 222 21.57 26.12 -7.46
CA LYS A 222 22.73 26.62 -6.69
C LYS A 222 23.98 25.74 -6.84
N LEU A 223 23.83 24.49 -7.28
CA LEU A 223 24.95 23.55 -7.42
C LEU A 223 26.06 24.01 -8.40
N PRO A 224 25.78 24.64 -9.55
CA PRO A 224 26.83 25.12 -10.45
C PRO A 224 27.76 26.14 -9.78
N ILE A 225 27.19 27.07 -9.01
CA ILE A 225 27.95 28.09 -8.28
C ILE A 225 28.83 27.44 -7.21
N LEU A 226 28.31 26.43 -6.52
CA LEU A 226 29.09 25.69 -5.52
C LEU A 226 30.27 24.96 -6.16
N ARG A 227 30.07 24.39 -7.36
CA ARG A 227 31.13 23.73 -8.11
C ARG A 227 32.26 24.70 -8.47
N GLU A 228 31.93 25.85 -9.04
CA GLU A 228 32.93 26.85 -9.43
C GLU A 228 33.75 27.34 -8.24
N LEU A 229 33.12 27.58 -7.10
CA LEU A 229 33.82 28.01 -5.88
C LEU A 229 34.75 26.91 -5.32
N LEU A 230 34.35 25.65 -5.40
CA LEU A 230 35.20 24.52 -4.99
C LEU A 230 36.38 24.31 -5.92
N GLU A 231 36.20 24.52 -7.22
CA GLU A 231 37.28 24.40 -8.22
C GLU A 231 38.30 25.54 -8.05
N ARG A 232 37.87 26.78 -7.78
CA ARG A 232 38.77 27.93 -7.55
C ARG A 232 39.59 27.84 -6.26
N GLY A 233 39.07 27.19 -5.22
CA GLY A 233 39.78 27.02 -3.95
C GLY A 233 40.67 25.77 -3.90
N ALA A 234 40.77 25.02 -5.00
CA ALA A 234 41.64 23.85 -5.14
C ALA A 234 42.96 24.16 -5.89
N ASP A 235 43.06 25.36 -6.47
CA ASP A 235 44.27 25.95 -7.05
C ASP A 235 45.06 26.73 -5.99
#